data_AF-A0A1H7QKP8-F1
#
_entry.id   AF-A0A1H7QKP8-F1
#
_cell.length_a   1.000
_cell.length_b   1.000
_cell.length_c   1.000
_cell.angle_alpha   90.00
_cell.angle_beta   90.00
_cell.angle_gamma   90.00
#
_symmetry.space_group_name_H-M   'P 1'
#
loop_
_entity.id
_entity.type
_entity.pdbx_description
1 polymer ?
#
loop_
_entity_poly.entity_id
_entity_poly.type
_entity_poly.pdbx_seq_one_letter_code
_entity_poly.pdbx_strand_id
1 'polypeptide(L)'
;MTKYSGGALIPTLHVDRDDAANLSLQLATRLRDLILSGDLPPGTRLPASRTLANDQSVSRTTAVTAYEQLVSEGLILSRVGAGTYVSQDIQPSPAPAPTVEVERLPRLASLSRDATEQFFPRLAHPVTPMAFVTGMPAFDDFPMAMWSRLSARYWRGTRADLMSYPDAAGLPALRRAICRHLRANRGLVCDPGEVFVFAGAQDAFLQIAQLLLDPGDRVWMENPGPIGARNAFIARGATLVPVPVDEHGLDVAAAMAKAPDARLALVTPAHQHPLGHTMSRDRRFELLQAASRIGAWVVEDDYVGEFHYGRAPQPPLKALDSGGRVIYVGTFSKALFPAIRLGYAIVPRSLAPIFERTLGAAAHGVSHAMQAIVAKFIDEGHFSAHLRRMRDLYRARRDTLLEESERHLSGLLDVRPTETGFHTIGVLPEGRDELVIAATAARAGLATAPLGGFSLEPLDRQGLTLGFSAIPSIEITRGVKRLATVLRAR
;
A
#
# COMPACT_ATOMS: atom_id res chain seq x y z
N MET A 1 4.83 -72.91 -14.38
CA MET A 1 4.07 -71.85 -15.09
C MET A 1 4.27 -70.54 -14.37
N THR A 2 5.16 -69.69 -14.88
CA THR A 2 5.41 -68.35 -14.34
C THR A 2 4.19 -67.47 -14.62
N LYS A 3 3.47 -67.02 -13.58
CA LYS A 3 2.36 -66.08 -13.73
C LYS A 3 2.94 -64.73 -14.18
N TYR A 4 2.76 -64.38 -15.45
CA TYR A 4 3.04 -63.03 -15.94
C TYR A 4 2.15 -62.04 -15.18
N SER A 5 2.74 -60.95 -14.66
CA SER A 5 2.00 -59.85 -14.04
C SER A 5 1.23 -59.09 -15.12
N GLY A 6 -0.06 -59.34 -15.25
CA GLY A 6 -0.93 -58.64 -16.22
C GLY A 6 -1.43 -57.29 -15.68
N GLY A 7 -1.54 -56.32 -16.59
CA GLY A 7 -2.03 -54.95 -16.34
C GLY A 7 -1.34 -53.94 -17.27
N ALA A 8 -1.94 -52.77 -17.45
CA ALA A 8 -1.31 -51.67 -18.18
C ALA A 8 -0.04 -51.19 -17.48
N LEU A 9 0.96 -50.81 -18.27
CA LEU A 9 2.13 -50.13 -17.74
C LEU A 9 1.74 -48.69 -17.41
N ILE A 10 1.75 -48.37 -16.13
CA ILE A 10 1.53 -47.01 -15.65
C ILE A 10 2.88 -46.30 -15.69
N PRO A 11 3.02 -45.13 -16.35
CA PRO A 11 4.27 -44.37 -16.31
C PRO A 11 4.65 -44.07 -14.86
N THR A 12 5.94 -43.82 -14.59
CA THR A 12 6.35 -43.39 -13.25
C THR A 12 5.68 -42.07 -12.92
N LEU A 13 4.76 -42.11 -11.97
CA LEU A 13 4.02 -40.97 -11.48
C LEU A 13 4.90 -40.29 -10.42
N HIS A 14 5.15 -39.01 -10.60
CA HIS A 14 5.89 -38.25 -9.60
C HIS A 14 5.01 -38.06 -8.37
N VAL A 15 5.41 -38.66 -7.25
CA VAL A 15 4.75 -38.52 -5.95
C VAL A 15 5.75 -37.85 -5.00
N ASP A 16 5.36 -36.72 -4.42
CA ASP A 16 6.19 -35.93 -3.52
C ASP A 16 6.00 -36.42 -2.07
N ARG A 17 7.09 -36.76 -1.40
CA ARG A 17 7.07 -37.25 -0.01
C ARG A 17 7.10 -36.14 1.04
N ASP A 18 7.44 -34.93 0.62
CA ASP A 18 7.55 -33.75 1.49
C ASP A 18 6.29 -32.85 1.41
N ASP A 19 5.33 -33.22 0.56
CA ASP A 19 4.02 -32.58 0.48
C ASP A 19 3.13 -32.95 1.70
N ALA A 20 2.33 -32.00 2.17
CA ALA A 20 1.35 -32.21 3.24
C ALA A 20 0.23 -33.19 2.86
N ALA A 21 0.01 -33.40 1.55
CA ALA A 21 -0.95 -34.37 1.04
C ALA A 21 -0.43 -35.82 1.14
N ASN A 22 -1.25 -36.72 1.66
CA ASN A 22 -0.91 -38.15 1.77
C ASN A 22 -0.59 -38.75 0.39
N LEU A 23 0.49 -39.55 0.30
CA LEU A 23 0.97 -40.22 -0.91
C LEU A 23 -0.14 -41.00 -1.66
N SER A 24 -1.12 -41.54 -0.94
CA SER A 24 -2.25 -42.26 -1.55
C SER A 24 -3.17 -41.33 -2.35
N LEU A 25 -3.39 -40.10 -1.86
CA LEU A 25 -4.20 -39.09 -2.53
C LEU A 25 -3.50 -38.54 -3.78
N GLN A 26 -2.19 -38.33 -3.69
CA GLN A 26 -1.37 -37.93 -4.83
C GLN A 26 -1.41 -39.00 -5.93
N LEU A 27 -1.19 -40.27 -5.56
CA LEU A 27 -1.25 -41.39 -6.49
C LEU A 27 -2.65 -41.55 -7.13
N ALA A 28 -3.72 -41.43 -6.33
CA ALA A 28 -5.09 -41.47 -6.83
C ALA A 28 -5.37 -40.32 -7.82
N THR A 29 -4.90 -39.11 -7.50
CA THR A 29 -5.11 -37.92 -8.36
C THR A 29 -4.41 -38.08 -9.71
N ARG A 30 -3.17 -38.56 -9.73
CA ARG A 30 -2.44 -38.77 -10.99
C ARG A 30 -3.05 -39.89 -11.84
N LEU A 31 -3.50 -40.97 -11.22
CA LEU A 31 -4.23 -42.02 -11.93
C LEU A 31 -5.59 -41.53 -12.45
N ARG A 32 -6.29 -40.68 -11.69
CA ARG A 32 -7.51 -40.00 -12.13
C ARG A 32 -7.24 -39.16 -13.38
N ASP A 33 -6.17 -38.35 -13.38
CA ASP A 33 -5.81 -37.51 -14.52
C ASP A 33 -5.58 -38.35 -15.79
N LEU A 34 -4.86 -39.48 -15.68
CA LEU A 34 -4.63 -40.39 -16.80
C LEU A 34 -5.92 -41.05 -17.31
N ILE A 35 -6.85 -41.39 -16.41
CA ILE A 35 -8.15 -41.96 -16.79
C ILE A 35 -9.03 -40.92 -17.49
N LEU A 36 -9.08 -39.69 -16.97
CA LEU A 36 -9.96 -38.63 -17.48
C LEU A 36 -9.44 -38.00 -18.79
N SER A 37 -8.12 -37.94 -18.97
CA SER A 37 -7.47 -37.48 -20.22
C SER A 37 -7.54 -38.52 -21.35
N GLY A 38 -7.86 -39.77 -21.02
CA GLY A 38 -7.94 -40.87 -21.99
C GLY A 38 -6.64 -41.66 -22.18
N ASP A 39 -5.56 -41.31 -21.49
CA ASP A 39 -4.29 -42.06 -21.50
C ASP A 39 -4.46 -43.49 -20.92
N LEU A 40 -5.46 -43.70 -20.06
CA LEU A 40 -5.94 -45.01 -19.64
C LEU A 40 -7.38 -45.22 -20.12
N PRO A 41 -7.58 -45.77 -21.32
CA PRO A 41 -8.91 -45.90 -21.92
C PRO A 41 -9.88 -46.73 -21.08
N PRO A 42 -11.20 -46.50 -21.20
CA PRO A 42 -12.23 -47.33 -20.59
C PRO A 42 -12.02 -48.83 -20.86
N GLY A 43 -12.18 -49.67 -19.83
CA GLY A 43 -11.94 -51.12 -19.92
C GLY A 43 -10.47 -51.55 -19.80
N THR A 44 -9.52 -50.62 -19.71
CA THR A 44 -8.10 -50.94 -19.47
C THR A 44 -7.91 -51.65 -18.15
N ARG A 45 -7.21 -52.79 -18.15
CA ARG A 45 -6.86 -53.52 -16.93
C ARG A 45 -5.70 -52.84 -16.22
N LEU A 46 -5.90 -52.40 -14.98
CA LEU A 46 -4.86 -51.81 -14.16
C LEU A 46 -3.96 -52.88 -13.51
N PRO A 47 -2.69 -52.57 -13.21
CA PRO A 47 -1.79 -53.49 -12.52
C PRO A 47 -2.32 -53.84 -11.13
N ALA A 48 -1.98 -55.03 -10.63
CA ALA A 48 -2.31 -55.40 -9.26
C ALA A 48 -1.67 -54.43 -8.26
N SER A 49 -2.29 -54.20 -7.10
CA SER A 49 -1.79 -53.22 -6.12
C SER A 49 -0.35 -53.45 -5.66
N ARG A 50 0.14 -54.70 -5.68
CA ARG A 50 1.56 -55.02 -5.42
C ARG A 50 2.49 -54.56 -6.54
N THR A 51 2.07 -54.73 -7.79
CA THR A 51 2.82 -54.29 -8.97
C THR A 51 2.85 -52.78 -9.04
N LEU A 52 1.69 -52.11 -8.89
CA LEU A 52 1.63 -50.65 -8.81
C LEU A 52 2.52 -50.08 -7.69
N ALA A 53 2.51 -50.71 -6.51
CA ALA A 53 3.33 -50.28 -5.39
C ALA A 53 4.84 -50.36 -5.71
N ASN A 54 5.27 -51.44 -6.36
CA ASN A 54 6.66 -51.62 -6.77
C ASN A 54 7.06 -50.61 -7.87
N ASP A 55 6.24 -50.49 -8.91
CA ASP A 55 6.53 -49.63 -10.07
C ASP A 55 6.62 -48.15 -9.67
N GLN A 56 5.81 -47.74 -8.69
CA GLN A 56 5.75 -46.36 -8.19
C GLN A 56 6.58 -46.14 -6.93
N SER A 57 7.33 -47.16 -6.45
CA SER A 57 8.15 -47.08 -5.23
C SER A 57 7.40 -46.57 -3.98
N VAL A 58 6.15 -47.03 -3.80
CA VAL A 58 5.28 -46.72 -2.65
C VAL A 58 4.93 -47.97 -1.84
N SER A 59 4.38 -47.79 -0.64
CA SER A 59 3.90 -48.94 0.14
C SER A 59 2.68 -49.58 -0.54
N ARG A 60 2.49 -50.90 -0.33
CA ARG A 60 1.29 -51.60 -0.82
C ARG A 60 0.01 -50.98 -0.29
N THR A 61 0.00 -50.54 0.97
CA THR A 61 -1.15 -49.88 1.58
C THR A 61 -1.51 -48.60 0.84
N THR A 62 -0.52 -47.78 0.46
CA THR A 62 -0.70 -46.56 -0.33
C THR A 62 -1.37 -46.85 -1.68
N ALA A 63 -0.91 -47.88 -2.40
CA ALA A 63 -1.48 -48.28 -3.68
C ALA A 63 -2.91 -48.84 -3.55
N VAL A 64 -3.19 -49.59 -2.47
CA VAL A 64 -4.55 -50.08 -2.17
C VAL A 64 -5.50 -48.91 -1.89
N THR A 65 -5.12 -47.98 -1.01
CA THR A 65 -5.94 -46.82 -0.67
C THR A 65 -6.19 -45.92 -1.88
N ALA A 66 -5.21 -45.76 -2.77
CA ALA A 66 -5.41 -45.02 -4.01
C ALA A 66 -6.45 -45.70 -4.94
N TYR A 67 -6.41 -47.02 -5.06
CA TYR A 67 -7.43 -47.77 -5.80
C TYR A 67 -8.81 -47.73 -5.14
N GLU A 68 -8.89 -47.85 -3.81
CA GLU A 68 -10.17 -47.73 -3.08
C GLU A 68 -10.83 -46.38 -3.33
N GLN A 69 -10.04 -45.29 -3.38
CA GLN A 69 -10.51 -43.96 -3.73
C GLN A 69 -11.04 -43.90 -5.16
N LEU A 70 -10.32 -44.44 -6.14
CA LEU A 70 -10.76 -44.47 -7.53
C LEU A 70 -11.99 -45.37 -7.74
N VAL A 71 -12.16 -46.42 -6.93
CA VAL A 71 -13.37 -47.26 -6.91
C VAL A 71 -14.56 -46.48 -6.37
N SER A 72 -14.38 -45.73 -5.27
CA SER A 72 -15.47 -44.94 -4.67
C SER A 72 -15.93 -43.80 -5.59
N GLU A 73 -15.03 -43.27 -6.41
CA GLU A 73 -15.31 -42.28 -7.46
C GLU A 73 -15.93 -42.89 -8.73
N GLY A 74 -16.05 -44.22 -8.82
CA GLY A 74 -16.58 -44.92 -9.98
C GLY A 74 -15.65 -44.92 -11.21
N LEU A 75 -14.39 -44.50 -11.04
CA LEU A 75 -13.41 -44.42 -12.12
C LEU A 75 -12.81 -45.79 -12.46
N ILE A 76 -12.77 -46.70 -11.49
CA ILE A 76 -12.30 -48.07 -11.70
C ILE A 76 -13.25 -49.07 -11.05
N LEU A 77 -13.31 -50.26 -11.61
CA LEU A 77 -14.12 -51.38 -11.14
C LEU A 77 -13.19 -52.52 -10.73
N SER A 78 -13.27 -52.94 -9.47
CA SER A 78 -12.53 -54.11 -8.97
C SER A 78 -13.43 -55.35 -8.98
N ARG A 79 -13.01 -56.41 -9.67
CA ARG A 79 -13.73 -57.69 -9.75
C ARG A 79 -12.89 -58.79 -9.09
N VAL A 80 -13.48 -59.48 -8.11
CA VAL A 80 -12.84 -60.59 -7.37
C VAL A 80 -12.36 -61.65 -8.36
N GLY A 81 -11.08 -62.01 -8.31
CA GLY A 81 -10.45 -63.00 -9.20
C GLY A 81 -10.13 -62.52 -10.63
N ALA A 82 -10.73 -61.44 -11.11
CA ALA A 82 -10.57 -60.93 -12.48
C ALA A 82 -9.67 -59.68 -12.58
N GLY A 83 -9.45 -58.94 -11.48
CA GLY A 83 -8.58 -57.76 -11.43
C GLY A 83 -9.34 -56.43 -11.39
N THR A 84 -8.60 -55.33 -11.54
CA THR A 84 -9.13 -53.95 -11.50
C THR A 84 -9.09 -53.36 -12.90
N TYR A 85 -10.17 -52.72 -13.34
CA TYR A 85 -10.34 -52.17 -14.69
C TYR A 85 -10.82 -50.73 -14.64
N VAL A 86 -10.42 -49.89 -15.59
CA VAL A 86 -11.02 -48.56 -15.78
C VAL A 86 -12.50 -48.74 -16.16
N SER A 87 -13.39 -47.96 -15.53
CA SER A 87 -14.84 -48.07 -15.76
C SER A 87 -15.20 -47.79 -17.22
N GLN A 88 -16.18 -48.53 -17.75
CA GLN A 88 -16.68 -48.34 -19.13
C GLN A 88 -17.59 -47.11 -19.27
N ASP A 89 -18.10 -46.60 -18.15
CA ASP A 89 -19.02 -45.46 -18.12
C ASP A 89 -18.29 -44.11 -18.22
N ILE A 90 -16.96 -44.13 -18.27
CA ILE A 90 -16.14 -42.92 -18.39
C ILE A 90 -16.11 -42.49 -19.85
N GLN A 91 -16.49 -41.23 -20.08
CA GLN A 91 -16.28 -40.54 -21.34
C GLN A 91 -14.98 -39.73 -21.19
N PRO A 92 -13.81 -40.23 -21.63
CA PRO A 92 -12.58 -39.45 -21.58
C PRO A 92 -12.78 -38.16 -22.37
N SER A 93 -12.44 -37.02 -21.76
CA SER A 93 -12.45 -35.75 -22.45
C SER A 93 -11.08 -35.63 -23.13
N PRO A 94 -10.98 -35.61 -24.47
CA PRO A 94 -9.70 -35.42 -25.11
C PRO A 94 -9.10 -34.12 -24.59
N ALA A 95 -7.84 -34.17 -24.13
CA ALA A 95 -7.13 -32.98 -23.69
C ALA A 95 -7.29 -31.90 -24.77
N PRO A 96 -7.80 -30.70 -24.43
CA PRO A 96 -7.94 -29.65 -25.43
C PRO A 96 -6.57 -29.45 -26.07
N ALA A 97 -6.52 -29.47 -27.41
CA ALA A 97 -5.33 -29.07 -28.14
C ALA A 97 -4.85 -27.72 -27.60
N PRO A 98 -3.54 -27.43 -27.54
CA PRO A 98 -3.05 -26.14 -27.07
C PRO A 98 -3.50 -25.06 -28.07
N THR A 99 -4.73 -24.60 -27.91
CA THR A 99 -5.22 -23.36 -28.47
C THR A 99 -4.51 -22.27 -27.71
N VAL A 100 -3.80 -21.40 -28.42
CA VAL A 100 -3.44 -20.09 -27.89
C VAL A 100 -4.76 -19.38 -27.64
N GLU A 101 -5.36 -19.62 -26.48
CA GLU A 101 -6.51 -18.87 -26.02
C GLU A 101 -6.06 -17.43 -25.94
N VAL A 102 -6.56 -16.59 -26.84
CA VAL A 102 -6.54 -15.15 -26.62
C VAL A 102 -7.42 -14.95 -25.39
N GLU A 103 -6.77 -14.87 -24.23
CA GLU A 103 -7.41 -14.80 -22.92
C GLU A 103 -8.33 -13.57 -22.93
N ARG A 104 -9.63 -13.81 -23.14
CA ARG A 104 -10.62 -12.73 -23.18
C ARG A 104 -10.77 -12.22 -21.76
N LEU A 105 -10.37 -10.97 -21.53
CA LEU A 105 -10.58 -10.31 -20.25
C LEU A 105 -12.05 -10.45 -19.82
N PRO A 106 -12.31 -10.76 -18.54
CA PRO A 106 -13.68 -10.79 -18.03
C PRO A 106 -14.38 -9.44 -18.24
N ARG A 107 -15.71 -9.44 -18.21
CA ARG A 107 -16.49 -8.20 -18.36
C ARG A 107 -16.31 -7.32 -17.13
N LEU A 108 -15.34 -6.40 -17.20
CA LEU A 108 -15.12 -5.34 -16.22
C LEU A 108 -16.10 -4.17 -16.43
N ALA A 109 -16.37 -3.41 -15.37
CA ALA A 109 -17.00 -2.09 -15.49
C ALA A 109 -16.11 -1.16 -16.32
N SER A 110 -16.70 -0.33 -17.19
CA SER A 110 -15.96 0.59 -18.06
C SER A 110 -15.05 1.51 -17.26
N LEU A 111 -15.60 2.15 -16.22
CA LEU A 111 -14.83 3.02 -15.33
C LEU A 111 -13.60 2.34 -14.73
N SER A 112 -13.72 1.08 -14.33
CA SER A 112 -12.59 0.33 -13.76
C SER A 112 -11.53 0.01 -14.81
N ARG A 113 -11.95 -0.38 -16.02
CA ARG A 113 -11.04 -0.62 -17.15
C ARG A 113 -10.26 0.65 -17.48
N ASP A 114 -10.97 1.75 -17.71
CA ASP A 114 -10.38 3.02 -18.13
C ASP A 114 -9.46 3.60 -17.03
N ALA A 115 -9.86 3.48 -15.76
CA ALA A 115 -9.03 3.94 -14.63
C ALA A 115 -7.74 3.11 -14.48
N THR A 116 -7.80 1.78 -14.66
CA THR A 116 -6.61 0.93 -14.49
C THR A 116 -5.52 1.21 -15.52
N GLU A 117 -5.87 1.66 -16.73
CA GLU A 117 -4.92 2.05 -17.77
C GLU A 117 -4.22 3.38 -17.44
N GLN A 118 -4.82 4.20 -16.57
CA GLN A 118 -4.32 5.52 -16.18
C GLN A 118 -3.62 5.52 -14.80
N PHE A 119 -3.63 4.40 -14.08
CA PHE A 119 -3.04 4.35 -12.75
C PHE A 119 -1.53 4.57 -12.80
N PHE A 120 -1.08 5.46 -11.90
CA PHE A 120 0.34 5.69 -11.71
C PHE A 120 0.95 4.54 -10.89
N PRO A 121 2.15 4.06 -11.26
CA PRO A 121 2.86 3.08 -10.45
C PRO A 121 3.22 3.70 -9.11
N ARG A 122 3.07 2.91 -8.03
CA ARG A 122 3.50 3.32 -6.70
C ARG A 122 5.00 3.07 -6.54
N LEU A 123 5.64 3.90 -5.71
CA LEU A 123 7.00 3.63 -5.28
C LEU A 123 7.06 2.32 -4.47
N ALA A 124 7.99 1.46 -4.84
CA ALA A 124 8.26 0.25 -4.07
C ALA A 124 8.94 0.63 -2.75
N HIS A 125 8.45 0.07 -1.64
CA HIS A 125 9.12 0.20 -0.34
C HIS A 125 9.88 -1.10 -0.04
N PRO A 126 11.20 -1.04 0.22
CA PRO A 126 11.96 -2.21 0.61
C PRO A 126 11.53 -2.68 2.01
N VAL A 127 11.61 -4.00 2.25
CA VAL A 127 11.32 -4.58 3.56
C VAL A 127 12.25 -4.01 4.64
N THR A 128 13.55 -3.91 4.30
CA THR A 128 14.56 -3.27 5.13
C THR A 128 14.82 -1.85 4.64
N PRO A 129 14.74 -0.82 5.50
CA PRO A 129 15.07 0.54 5.12
C PRO A 129 16.47 0.66 4.49
N MET A 130 16.54 1.34 3.34
CA MET A 130 17.80 1.66 2.66
C MET A 130 18.04 3.17 2.70
N ALA A 131 19.29 3.59 2.51
CA ALA A 131 19.62 5.01 2.43
C ALA A 131 18.79 5.71 1.36
N PHE A 132 18.24 6.87 1.71
CA PHE A 132 17.38 7.71 0.88
C PHE A 132 15.94 7.23 0.65
N VAL A 133 15.53 6.09 1.26
CA VAL A 133 14.14 5.63 1.14
C VAL A 133 13.16 6.67 1.68
N THR A 134 12.16 7.01 0.89
CA THR A 134 11.16 8.02 1.24
C THR A 134 9.96 7.38 1.95
N GLY A 135 9.28 8.18 2.78
CA GLY A 135 8.02 7.78 3.40
C GLY A 135 8.11 6.66 4.45
N MET A 136 9.28 6.35 4.99
CA MET A 136 9.43 5.35 6.07
C MET A 136 9.96 6.01 7.36
N PRO A 137 9.31 5.82 8.52
CA PRO A 137 9.85 6.27 9.80
C PRO A 137 11.02 5.40 10.28
N ALA A 138 11.70 5.84 11.34
CA ALA A 138 12.72 5.08 12.07
C ALA A 138 12.12 3.86 12.77
N PHE A 139 12.26 2.67 12.17
CA PHE A 139 11.81 1.42 12.79
C PHE A 139 12.65 1.05 14.01
N ASP A 140 13.92 1.44 14.00
CA ASP A 140 14.93 1.15 15.02
C ASP A 140 14.64 1.80 16.38
N ASP A 141 13.81 2.84 16.42
CA ASP A 141 13.50 3.57 17.65
C ASP A 141 12.01 3.48 18.06
N PHE A 142 11.23 2.65 17.37
CA PHE A 142 9.83 2.43 17.74
C PHE A 142 9.73 1.70 19.10
N PRO A 143 8.89 2.15 20.06
CA PRO A 143 8.85 1.61 21.42
C PRO A 143 8.10 0.27 21.50
N MET A 144 8.69 -0.79 20.95
CA MET A 144 8.10 -2.12 20.84
C MET A 144 7.65 -2.71 22.19
N ALA A 145 8.44 -2.55 23.25
CA ALA A 145 8.08 -3.06 24.58
C ALA A 145 6.79 -2.41 25.12
N MET A 146 6.65 -1.08 24.93
CA MET A 146 5.45 -0.35 25.32
C MET A 146 4.24 -0.79 24.48
N TRP A 147 4.44 -0.90 23.17
CA TRP A 147 3.42 -1.34 22.24
C TRP A 147 2.90 -2.74 22.59
N SER A 148 3.80 -3.71 22.80
CA SER A 148 3.46 -5.07 23.21
C SER A 148 2.68 -5.12 24.52
N ARG A 149 3.04 -4.27 25.50
CA ARG A 149 2.32 -4.17 26.77
C ARG A 149 0.88 -3.69 26.58
N LEU A 150 0.66 -2.68 25.74
CA LEU A 150 -0.67 -2.16 25.43
C LEU A 150 -1.50 -3.18 24.64
N SER A 151 -0.90 -3.85 23.65
CA SER A 151 -1.51 -4.93 22.89
C SER A 151 -1.95 -6.09 23.78
N ALA A 152 -1.08 -6.56 24.68
CA ALA A 152 -1.43 -7.61 25.62
C ALA A 152 -2.56 -7.18 26.58
N ARG A 153 -2.60 -5.90 26.97
CA ARG A 153 -3.68 -5.34 27.79
C ARG A 153 -5.01 -5.29 27.04
N TYR A 154 -4.99 -4.97 25.75
CA TYR A 154 -6.18 -5.02 24.90
C TYR A 154 -6.82 -6.41 24.91
N TRP A 155 -6.03 -7.46 24.67
CA TRP A 155 -6.53 -8.85 24.63
C TRP A 155 -7.04 -9.41 25.96
N ARG A 156 -6.77 -8.74 27.09
CA ARG A 156 -7.37 -9.04 28.40
C ARG A 156 -8.66 -8.25 28.67
N GLY A 157 -9.16 -7.51 27.68
CA GLY A 157 -10.39 -6.72 27.75
C GLY A 157 -11.67 -7.56 27.68
N THR A 158 -12.81 -6.90 27.55
CA THR A 158 -14.11 -7.57 27.52
C THR A 158 -14.31 -8.31 26.19
N ARG A 159 -14.97 -9.47 26.20
CA ARG A 159 -15.26 -10.22 24.96
C ARG A 159 -16.12 -9.42 23.99
N ALA A 160 -17.03 -8.59 24.50
CA ALA A 160 -17.87 -7.72 23.68
C ALA A 160 -17.02 -6.76 22.82
N ASP A 161 -16.04 -6.08 23.43
CA ASP A 161 -15.15 -5.17 22.69
C ASP A 161 -14.19 -5.93 21.74
N LEU A 162 -13.80 -7.16 22.11
CA LEU A 162 -12.83 -7.96 21.36
C LEU A 162 -13.41 -8.66 20.14
N MET A 163 -14.68 -9.07 20.22
CA MET A 163 -15.30 -9.98 19.24
C MET A 163 -16.46 -9.32 18.45
N SER A 164 -16.82 -8.08 18.76
CA SER A 164 -17.84 -7.34 18.01
C SER A 164 -17.29 -6.76 16.70
N TYR A 165 -18.21 -6.45 15.78
CA TYR A 165 -17.91 -5.62 14.62
C TYR A 165 -17.52 -4.20 15.04
N PRO A 166 -16.55 -3.57 14.36
CA PRO A 166 -16.16 -2.20 14.64
C PRO A 166 -17.20 -1.20 14.12
N ASP A 167 -17.20 0.00 14.72
CA ASP A 167 -17.94 1.15 14.21
C ASP A 167 -17.33 1.62 12.87
N ALA A 168 -18.17 1.81 11.84
CA ALA A 168 -17.77 2.27 10.52
C ALA A 168 -17.12 3.66 10.53
N ALA A 169 -17.51 4.54 11.46
CA ALA A 169 -16.89 5.85 11.65
C ALA A 169 -15.58 5.79 12.45
N GLY A 170 -15.35 4.70 13.17
CA GLY A 170 -14.19 4.49 14.03
C GLY A 170 -14.50 4.57 15.52
N LEU A 171 -13.62 3.96 16.32
CA LEU A 171 -13.73 3.82 17.76
C LEU A 171 -13.85 5.20 18.45
N PRO A 172 -14.92 5.47 19.21
CA PRO A 172 -15.10 6.76 19.90
C PRO A 172 -13.93 7.19 20.78
N ALA A 173 -13.24 6.24 21.42
CA ALA A 173 -12.04 6.53 22.20
C ALA A 173 -10.90 7.10 21.35
N LEU A 174 -10.65 6.52 20.17
CA LEU A 174 -9.63 7.01 19.25
C LEU A 174 -10.02 8.38 18.67
N ARG A 175 -11.28 8.57 18.28
CA ARG A 175 -11.79 9.86 17.77
C ARG A 175 -11.53 11.00 18.75
N ARG A 176 -11.82 10.78 20.04
CA ARG A 176 -11.50 11.74 21.12
C ARG A 176 -10.00 11.96 21.31
N ALA A 177 -9.21 10.89 21.26
CA ALA A 177 -7.76 10.96 21.39
C ALA A 177 -7.12 11.80 20.26
N ILE A 178 -7.60 11.63 19.01
CA ILE A 178 -7.19 12.44 17.85
C ILE A 178 -7.51 13.92 18.10
N CYS A 179 -8.73 14.26 18.51
CA CYS A 179 -9.12 15.65 18.79
C CYS A 179 -8.19 16.31 19.82
N ARG A 180 -7.90 15.61 20.92
CA ARG A 180 -6.97 16.10 21.96
C ARG A 180 -5.56 16.29 21.42
N HIS A 181 -5.06 15.31 20.65
CA HIS A 181 -3.73 15.36 20.07
C HIS A 181 -3.58 16.55 19.10
N LEU A 182 -4.52 16.72 18.17
CA LEU A 182 -4.51 17.79 17.18
C LEU A 182 -4.64 19.17 17.82
N ARG A 183 -5.49 19.32 18.84
CA ARG A 183 -5.60 20.58 19.59
C ARG A 183 -4.28 20.95 20.26
N ALA A 184 -3.62 19.98 20.90
CA ALA A 184 -2.38 20.22 21.64
C ALA A 184 -1.15 20.45 20.73
N ASN A 185 -1.06 19.75 19.60
CA ASN A 185 0.16 19.74 18.76
C ASN A 185 0.03 20.58 17.49
N ARG A 186 -1.20 20.76 16.97
CA ARG A 186 -1.46 21.40 15.67
C ARG A 186 -2.35 22.65 15.77
N GLY A 187 -2.84 22.97 16.97
CA GLY A 187 -3.80 24.07 17.18
C GLY A 187 -5.15 23.86 16.49
N LEU A 188 -5.41 22.65 16.00
CA LEU A 188 -6.64 22.32 15.27
C LEU A 188 -7.70 21.85 16.28
N VAL A 189 -8.78 22.62 16.37
CA VAL A 189 -9.94 22.30 17.21
C VAL A 189 -11.00 21.61 16.36
N CYS A 190 -11.44 20.43 16.78
CA CYS A 190 -12.50 19.67 16.14
C CYS A 190 -13.31 18.88 17.18
N ASP A 191 -14.53 18.50 16.81
CA ASP A 191 -15.38 17.62 17.60
C ASP A 191 -15.18 16.15 17.20
N PRO A 192 -15.29 15.17 18.13
CA PRO A 192 -15.22 13.75 17.78
C PRO A 192 -16.19 13.33 16.68
N GLY A 193 -17.37 13.95 16.59
CA GLY A 193 -18.36 13.74 15.54
C GLY A 193 -17.86 14.08 14.13
N GLU A 194 -16.84 14.93 14.02
CA GLU A 194 -16.19 15.31 12.76
C GLU A 194 -15.03 14.38 12.36
N VAL A 195 -14.62 13.47 13.26
CA VAL A 195 -13.49 12.56 13.04
C VAL A 195 -13.96 11.21 12.50
N PHE A 196 -13.40 10.78 11.38
CA PHE A 196 -13.64 9.47 10.78
C PHE A 196 -12.32 8.70 10.64
N VAL A 197 -12.32 7.40 10.93
CA VAL A 197 -11.11 6.55 10.94
C VAL A 197 -11.12 5.58 9.75
N PHE A 198 -9.98 5.45 9.10
CA PHE A 198 -9.82 4.69 7.84
C PHE A 198 -8.64 3.72 7.90
N ALA A 199 -8.61 2.76 6.98
CA ALA A 199 -7.52 1.80 6.80
C ALA A 199 -6.25 2.43 6.17
N GLY A 200 -5.80 3.53 6.77
CA GLY A 200 -4.79 4.45 6.27
C GLY A 200 -5.38 5.58 5.43
N ALA A 201 -4.60 6.63 5.19
CA ALA A 201 -5.02 7.80 4.40
C ALA A 201 -5.49 7.45 2.98
N GLN A 202 -4.95 6.39 2.38
CA GLN A 202 -5.37 5.92 1.05
C GLN A 202 -6.86 5.57 0.99
N ASP A 203 -7.37 4.89 2.02
CA ASP A 203 -8.77 4.54 2.13
C ASP A 203 -9.61 5.81 2.34
N ALA A 204 -9.13 6.75 3.17
CA ALA A 204 -9.77 8.06 3.31
C ALA A 204 -9.91 8.78 1.95
N PHE A 205 -8.87 8.81 1.12
CA PHE A 205 -8.93 9.42 -0.22
C PHE A 205 -9.95 8.73 -1.13
N LEU A 206 -10.06 7.39 -1.08
CA LEU A 206 -11.06 6.65 -1.85
C LEU A 206 -12.49 7.00 -1.41
N GLN A 207 -12.74 7.05 -0.10
CA GLN A 207 -14.06 7.41 0.44
C GLN A 207 -14.42 8.87 0.16
N ILE A 208 -13.45 9.80 0.29
CA ILE A 208 -13.64 11.21 -0.06
C ILE A 208 -13.96 11.36 -1.55
N ALA A 209 -13.21 10.68 -2.42
CA ALA A 209 -13.47 10.68 -3.86
C ALA A 209 -14.87 10.14 -4.18
N GLN A 210 -15.26 9.02 -3.57
CA GLN A 210 -16.57 8.39 -3.75
C GLN A 210 -17.72 9.31 -3.32
N LEU A 211 -17.50 10.16 -2.31
CA LEU A 211 -18.53 11.05 -1.77
C LEU A 211 -18.64 12.38 -2.51
N LEU A 212 -17.54 12.88 -3.08
CA LEU A 212 -17.46 14.28 -3.54
C LEU A 212 -17.23 14.45 -5.03
N LEU A 213 -16.87 13.39 -5.76
CA LEU A 213 -16.53 13.44 -7.19
C LEU A 213 -17.47 12.58 -8.04
N ASP A 214 -17.92 13.18 -9.13
CA ASP A 214 -18.54 12.49 -10.27
C ASP A 214 -17.50 12.24 -11.39
N PRO A 215 -17.73 11.26 -12.28
CA PRO A 215 -16.88 11.07 -13.45
C PRO A 215 -16.81 12.34 -14.30
N GLY A 216 -15.61 12.74 -14.67
CA GLY A 216 -15.34 13.98 -15.40
C GLY A 216 -15.02 15.20 -14.51
N ASP A 217 -15.31 15.14 -13.21
CA ASP A 217 -14.97 16.24 -12.29
C ASP A 217 -13.47 16.54 -12.30
N ARG A 218 -13.15 17.84 -12.31
CA ARG A 218 -11.77 18.33 -12.35
C ARG A 218 -11.20 18.47 -10.94
N VAL A 219 -9.99 17.95 -10.74
CA VAL A 219 -9.30 17.99 -9.44
C VAL A 219 -7.96 18.68 -9.58
N TRP A 220 -7.77 19.82 -8.91
CA TRP A 220 -6.45 20.46 -8.81
C TRP A 220 -5.49 19.56 -8.03
N MET A 221 -4.38 19.23 -8.66
CA MET A 221 -3.32 18.40 -8.09
C MET A 221 -2.00 19.13 -8.22
N GLU A 222 -1.24 19.24 -7.12
CA GLU A 222 0.13 19.72 -7.15
C GLU A 222 0.98 18.97 -8.22
N ASN A 223 1.78 19.70 -8.99
CA ASN A 223 2.68 19.17 -10.00
C ASN A 223 4.11 19.78 -9.85
N PRO A 224 5.10 18.99 -9.39
CA PRO A 224 4.98 17.63 -8.89
C PRO A 224 4.18 17.59 -7.57
N GLY A 225 3.62 16.43 -7.23
CA GLY A 225 2.67 16.32 -6.13
C GLY A 225 2.56 14.94 -5.49
N PRO A 226 1.69 14.81 -4.48
CA PRO A 226 1.46 13.55 -3.79
C PRO A 226 0.92 12.47 -4.74
N ILE A 227 1.48 11.27 -4.62
CA ILE A 227 1.07 10.10 -5.43
C ILE A 227 -0.04 9.27 -4.77
N GLY A 228 -0.25 9.42 -3.46
CA GLY A 228 -1.18 8.60 -2.70
C GLY A 228 -2.62 8.72 -3.22
N ALA A 229 -3.15 9.94 -3.27
CA ALA A 229 -4.54 10.17 -3.65
C ALA A 229 -4.82 10.09 -5.16
N ARG A 230 -3.80 10.16 -6.04
CA ARG A 230 -3.98 10.17 -7.51
C ARG A 230 -4.88 9.05 -8.01
N ASN A 231 -4.51 7.82 -7.69
CA ASN A 231 -5.24 6.65 -8.16
C ASN A 231 -6.63 6.55 -7.51
N ALA A 232 -6.85 7.16 -6.33
CA ALA A 232 -8.17 7.20 -5.72
C ALA A 232 -9.15 8.09 -6.50
N PHE A 233 -8.66 9.23 -7.00
CA PHE A 233 -9.45 10.14 -7.83
C PHE A 233 -9.66 9.58 -9.25
N ILE A 234 -8.62 9.01 -9.86
CA ILE A 234 -8.72 8.33 -11.17
C ILE A 234 -9.72 7.17 -11.10
N ALA A 235 -9.72 6.38 -10.02
CA ALA A 235 -10.69 5.30 -9.82
C ALA A 235 -12.15 5.76 -9.75
N ARG A 236 -12.39 7.06 -9.53
CA ARG A 236 -13.71 7.70 -9.57
C ARG A 236 -14.02 8.40 -10.89
N GLY A 237 -13.11 8.35 -11.86
CA GLY A 237 -13.26 8.97 -13.17
C GLY A 237 -12.95 10.47 -13.17
N ALA A 238 -12.30 10.98 -12.12
CA ALA A 238 -11.94 12.38 -12.04
C ALA A 238 -10.81 12.72 -13.02
N THR A 239 -10.85 13.92 -13.58
CA THR A 239 -9.78 14.47 -14.42
C THR A 239 -8.80 15.24 -13.55
N LEU A 240 -7.57 14.74 -13.42
CA LEU A 240 -6.53 15.42 -12.65
C LEU A 240 -5.99 16.62 -13.42
N VAL A 241 -6.07 17.81 -12.83
CA VAL A 241 -5.54 19.06 -13.37
C VAL A 241 -4.21 19.37 -12.69
N PRO A 242 -3.08 19.23 -13.40
CA PRO A 242 -1.75 19.51 -12.86
C PRO A 242 -1.56 21.01 -12.64
N VAL A 243 -1.31 21.41 -11.40
CA VAL A 243 -1.08 22.80 -11.00
C VAL A 243 0.36 22.96 -10.55
N PRO A 244 1.13 23.92 -11.11
CA PRO A 244 2.51 24.13 -10.71
C PRO A 244 2.62 24.50 -9.23
N VAL A 245 3.77 24.19 -8.64
CA VAL A 245 4.10 24.46 -7.25
C VAL A 245 5.35 25.34 -7.20
N ASP A 246 5.24 26.49 -6.53
CA ASP A 246 6.36 27.38 -6.22
C ASP A 246 6.82 27.21 -4.75
N GLU A 247 7.76 28.02 -4.30
CA GLU A 247 8.27 28.00 -2.91
C GLU A 247 7.19 28.31 -1.86
N HIS A 248 6.04 28.85 -2.27
CA HIS A 248 4.90 29.18 -1.42
C HIS A 248 3.81 28.11 -1.46
N GLY A 249 3.90 27.09 -2.31
CA GLY A 249 2.96 25.97 -2.45
C GLY A 249 2.29 25.93 -3.83
N LEU A 250 1.13 25.27 -3.91
CA LEU A 250 0.31 25.22 -5.14
C LEU A 250 0.01 26.64 -5.66
N ASP A 251 0.29 26.95 -6.92
CA ASP A 251 -0.04 28.25 -7.54
C ASP A 251 -1.54 28.36 -7.84
N VAL A 252 -2.25 29.15 -7.04
CA VAL A 252 -3.71 29.29 -7.11
C VAL A 252 -4.15 30.06 -8.35
N ALA A 253 -3.37 31.04 -8.80
CA ALA A 253 -3.68 31.78 -10.02
C ALA A 253 -3.60 30.87 -11.25
N ALA A 254 -2.54 30.04 -11.33
CA ALA A 254 -2.43 29.02 -12.38
C ALA A 254 -3.55 27.98 -12.28
N ALA A 255 -3.93 27.56 -11.07
CA ALA A 255 -5.04 26.62 -10.85
C ALA A 255 -6.37 27.16 -11.42
N MET A 256 -6.70 28.40 -11.06
CA MET A 256 -7.90 29.10 -11.53
C MET A 256 -7.90 29.31 -13.05
N ALA A 257 -6.74 29.56 -13.66
CA ALA A 257 -6.64 29.70 -15.11
C ALA A 257 -6.85 28.37 -15.84
N LYS A 258 -6.33 27.26 -15.30
CA LYS A 258 -6.45 25.92 -15.93
C LYS A 258 -7.83 25.30 -15.77
N ALA A 259 -8.44 25.43 -14.59
CA ALA A 259 -9.72 24.82 -14.27
C ALA A 259 -10.49 25.66 -13.22
N PRO A 260 -11.16 26.74 -13.65
CA PRO A 260 -11.98 27.58 -12.76
C PRO A 260 -13.25 26.87 -12.24
N ASP A 261 -13.51 25.66 -12.74
CA ASP A 261 -14.64 24.79 -12.44
C ASP A 261 -14.25 23.55 -11.62
N ALA A 262 -13.03 23.53 -11.05
CA ALA A 262 -12.56 22.37 -10.29
C ALA A 262 -13.46 22.08 -9.08
N ARG A 263 -13.72 20.79 -8.86
CA ARG A 263 -14.54 20.29 -7.77
C ARG A 263 -13.76 20.14 -6.46
N LEU A 264 -12.47 19.85 -6.57
CA LEU A 264 -11.62 19.49 -5.44
C LEU A 264 -10.17 19.94 -5.70
N ALA A 265 -9.47 20.33 -4.65
CA ALA A 265 -8.02 20.52 -4.64
C ALA A 265 -7.38 19.58 -3.63
N LEU A 266 -6.29 18.90 -4.01
CA LEU A 266 -5.46 18.15 -3.08
C LEU A 266 -4.12 18.85 -2.90
N VAL A 267 -3.78 19.15 -1.65
CA VAL A 267 -2.57 19.91 -1.30
C VAL A 267 -1.84 19.30 -0.11
N THR A 268 -0.53 19.50 -0.06
CA THR A 268 0.35 19.01 1.03
C THR A 268 1.03 20.18 1.76
N PRO A 269 0.28 21.04 2.47
CA PRO A 269 0.74 22.37 2.82
C PRO A 269 1.78 22.40 3.97
N ALA A 270 1.82 21.38 4.83
CA ALA A 270 2.77 21.30 5.93
C ALA A 270 4.20 20.95 5.48
N HIS A 271 4.31 20.15 4.41
CA HIS A 271 5.55 19.74 3.80
C HIS A 271 5.19 19.18 2.41
N GLN A 272 5.45 19.97 1.38
CA GLN A 272 5.00 19.67 0.03
C GLN A 272 5.66 18.40 -0.48
N HIS A 273 4.87 17.48 -1.02
CA HIS A 273 5.41 16.24 -1.53
C HIS A 273 5.63 16.32 -3.06
N PRO A 274 6.86 16.22 -3.60
CA PRO A 274 8.11 15.87 -2.92
C PRO A 274 9.06 17.07 -2.64
N LEU A 275 8.70 18.31 -2.98
CA LEU A 275 9.65 19.43 -2.98
C LEU A 275 10.07 19.90 -1.58
N GLY A 276 9.31 19.54 -0.56
CA GLY A 276 9.57 19.86 0.85
C GLY A 276 9.22 21.29 1.28
N HIS A 277 8.65 22.10 0.38
CA HIS A 277 8.22 23.46 0.70
C HIS A 277 7.08 23.48 1.72
N THR A 278 7.05 24.50 2.59
CA THR A 278 5.90 24.72 3.47
C THR A 278 5.03 25.81 2.86
N MET A 279 3.74 25.52 2.67
CA MET A 279 2.82 26.49 2.07
C MET A 279 2.72 27.74 2.95
N SER A 280 2.96 28.90 2.33
CA SER A 280 2.98 30.18 3.03
C SER A 280 1.60 30.55 3.59
N ARG A 281 1.56 31.40 4.62
CA ARG A 281 0.29 31.84 5.20
C ARG A 281 -0.59 32.52 4.16
N ASP A 282 0.00 33.35 3.30
CA ASP A 282 -0.75 34.12 2.32
C ASP A 282 -1.30 33.19 1.23
N ARG A 283 -0.50 32.21 0.77
CA ARG A 283 -0.96 31.19 -0.19
C ARG A 283 -2.09 30.31 0.38
N ARG A 284 -2.06 30.00 1.69
CA ARG A 284 -3.16 29.30 2.37
C ARG A 284 -4.46 30.10 2.28
N PHE A 285 -4.43 31.40 2.55
CA PHE A 285 -5.62 32.25 2.43
C PHE A 285 -6.10 32.39 0.98
N GLU A 286 -5.17 32.53 0.04
CA GLU A 286 -5.47 32.59 -1.40
C GLU A 286 -6.23 31.33 -1.85
N LEU A 287 -5.73 30.14 -1.48
CA LEU A 287 -6.35 28.86 -1.80
C LEU A 287 -7.74 28.73 -1.18
N LEU A 288 -7.90 29.07 0.11
CA LEU A 288 -9.19 29.01 0.80
C LEU A 288 -10.22 29.94 0.15
N GLN A 289 -9.81 31.15 -0.23
CA GLN A 289 -10.68 32.10 -0.92
C GLN A 289 -11.07 31.60 -2.31
N ALA A 290 -10.12 31.09 -3.10
CA ALA A 290 -10.40 30.55 -4.43
C ALA A 290 -11.36 29.35 -4.35
N ALA A 291 -11.10 28.39 -3.46
CA ALA A 291 -11.97 27.24 -3.24
C ALA A 291 -13.38 27.66 -2.80
N SER A 292 -13.49 28.66 -1.93
CA SER A 292 -14.78 29.22 -1.52
C SER A 292 -15.55 29.84 -2.70
N ARG A 293 -14.86 30.60 -3.58
CA ARG A 293 -15.48 31.26 -4.75
C ARG A 293 -16.06 30.27 -5.75
N ILE A 294 -15.37 29.16 -6.01
CA ILE A 294 -15.79 28.16 -7.00
C ILE A 294 -16.58 26.99 -6.38
N GLY A 295 -16.74 26.99 -5.05
CA GLY A 295 -17.42 25.90 -4.33
C GLY A 295 -16.63 24.59 -4.26
N ALA A 296 -15.31 24.63 -4.49
CA ALA A 296 -14.45 23.45 -4.43
C ALA A 296 -14.20 23.00 -2.98
N TRP A 297 -14.00 21.69 -2.81
CA TRP A 297 -13.46 21.12 -1.59
C TRP A 297 -11.93 21.21 -1.58
N VAL A 298 -11.32 21.32 -0.41
CA VAL A 298 -9.86 21.22 -0.25
C VAL A 298 -9.55 20.01 0.62
N VAL A 299 -8.82 19.06 0.08
CA VAL A 299 -8.25 17.94 0.82
C VAL A 299 -6.84 18.32 1.22
N GLU A 300 -6.65 18.58 2.52
CA GLU A 300 -5.34 18.80 3.12
C GLU A 300 -4.74 17.45 3.52
N ASP A 301 -3.79 16.94 2.74
CA ASP A 301 -3.03 15.73 3.09
C ASP A 301 -1.87 16.09 4.01
N ASP A 302 -2.03 15.74 5.29
CA ASP A 302 -1.06 16.01 6.33
C ASP A 302 -0.37 14.73 6.80
N TYR A 303 0.53 14.25 5.95
CA TYR A 303 1.19 12.96 6.15
C TYR A 303 2.38 13.00 7.12
N VAL A 304 2.97 14.17 7.39
CA VAL A 304 4.17 14.36 8.25
C VAL A 304 4.18 15.68 9.03
N GLY A 305 3.06 16.37 9.19
CA GLY A 305 3.03 17.70 9.83
C GLY A 305 3.39 17.70 11.32
N GLU A 306 3.54 16.55 11.96
CA GLU A 306 4.12 16.44 13.31
C GLU A 306 5.63 16.74 13.34
N PHE A 307 6.32 16.66 12.18
CA PHE A 307 7.77 16.70 12.09
C PHE A 307 8.26 18.02 11.53
N HIS A 308 8.64 18.91 12.43
CA HIS A 308 9.25 20.21 12.13
C HIS A 308 10.53 20.37 12.98
N TYR A 309 11.60 20.90 12.38
CA TYR A 309 12.93 20.96 12.98
C TYR A 309 13.38 22.40 13.28
N GLY A 310 12.75 23.38 12.62
CA GLY A 310 12.99 24.80 12.81
C GLY A 310 11.94 25.49 13.68
N ARG A 311 11.32 26.53 13.14
CA ARG A 311 10.31 27.35 13.82
C ARG A 311 9.03 26.56 14.14
N ALA A 312 8.14 27.18 14.91
CA ALA A 312 6.80 26.64 15.16
C ALA A 312 6.08 26.43 13.80
N PRO A 313 5.38 25.30 13.61
CA PRO A 313 4.72 24.99 12.35
C PRO A 313 3.57 25.96 12.08
N GLN A 314 3.30 26.22 10.80
CA GLN A 314 2.12 26.98 10.39
C GLN A 314 0.83 26.20 10.76
N PRO A 315 -0.25 26.90 11.14
CA PRO A 315 -1.54 26.26 11.33
C PRO A 315 -2.00 25.50 10.06
N PRO A 316 -2.62 24.31 10.20
CA PRO A 316 -3.25 23.61 9.07
C PRO A 316 -4.27 24.49 8.34
N LEU A 317 -4.49 24.25 7.04
CA LEU A 317 -5.57 24.89 6.28
C LEU A 317 -6.92 24.72 6.98
N LYS A 318 -7.16 23.53 7.53
CA LYS A 318 -8.40 23.25 8.27
C LYS A 318 -8.61 24.15 9.49
N ALA A 319 -7.54 24.59 10.14
CA ALA A 319 -7.63 25.50 11.28
C ALA A 319 -7.92 26.95 10.85
N LEU A 320 -7.63 27.31 9.60
CA LEU A 320 -7.88 28.63 9.00
C LEU A 320 -9.21 28.69 8.23
N ASP A 321 -9.85 27.55 8.01
CA ASP A 321 -11.06 27.38 7.20
C ASP A 321 -12.31 27.89 7.93
N SER A 322 -12.74 29.09 7.57
CA SER A 322 -14.03 29.65 7.99
C SER A 322 -15.19 29.25 7.08
N GLY A 323 -14.90 28.74 5.87
CA GLY A 323 -15.91 28.38 4.86
C GLY A 323 -16.44 26.95 5.00
N GLY A 324 -15.83 26.13 5.85
CA GLY A 324 -16.21 24.73 6.04
C GLY A 324 -15.96 23.88 4.79
N ARG A 325 -14.88 24.17 4.05
CA ARG A 325 -14.51 23.49 2.78
C ARG A 325 -13.29 22.59 2.88
N VAL A 326 -12.57 22.61 3.99
CA VAL A 326 -11.37 21.79 4.15
C VAL A 326 -11.71 20.47 4.82
N ILE A 327 -11.24 19.37 4.23
CA ILE A 327 -11.15 18.05 4.82
C ILE A 327 -9.68 17.80 5.13
N TYR A 328 -9.35 17.72 6.42
CA TYR A 328 -8.00 17.38 6.87
C TYR A 328 -7.83 15.87 6.88
N VAL A 329 -6.79 15.34 6.26
CA VAL A 329 -6.48 13.91 6.26
C VAL A 329 -5.14 13.71 6.96
N GLY A 330 -5.17 12.97 8.07
CA GLY A 330 -3.98 12.60 8.84
C GLY A 330 -3.69 11.10 8.78
N THR A 331 -2.47 10.72 9.16
CA THR A 331 -2.03 9.34 9.14
C THR A 331 -1.15 8.97 10.32
N PHE A 332 -1.36 7.78 10.89
CA PHE A 332 -0.44 7.22 11.88
C PHE A 332 0.70 6.44 11.23
N SER A 333 0.67 6.20 9.92
CA SER A 333 1.69 5.39 9.23
C SER A 333 3.09 6.02 9.28
N LYS A 334 3.18 7.35 9.29
CA LYS A 334 4.46 8.09 9.35
C LYS A 334 4.83 8.45 10.78
N ALA A 335 3.85 8.67 11.64
CA ALA A 335 4.06 8.97 13.06
C ALA A 335 4.40 7.73 13.91
N LEU A 336 3.99 6.53 13.49
CA LEU A 336 4.25 5.26 14.19
C LEU A 336 5.00 4.29 13.27
N PHE A 337 4.28 3.51 12.47
CA PHE A 337 4.85 2.58 11.50
C PHE A 337 3.85 2.28 10.35
N PRO A 338 4.31 2.02 9.11
CA PRO A 338 3.43 1.87 7.96
C PRO A 338 2.42 0.71 8.06
N ALA A 339 2.84 -0.42 8.63
CA ALA A 339 2.01 -1.62 8.78
C ALA A 339 0.80 -1.41 9.70
N ILE A 340 0.73 -0.29 10.44
CA ILE A 340 -0.41 0.06 11.28
C ILE A 340 -1.71 0.28 10.49
N ARG A 341 -1.57 0.67 9.21
CA ARG A 341 -2.69 0.96 8.28
C ARG A 341 -3.83 1.74 8.93
N LEU A 342 -3.50 2.81 9.65
CA LEU A 342 -4.47 3.63 10.37
C LEU A 342 -4.32 5.09 9.96
N GLY A 343 -5.41 5.67 9.48
CA GLY A 343 -5.52 7.08 9.11
C GLY A 343 -6.85 7.65 9.58
N TYR A 344 -7.02 8.95 9.47
CA TYR A 344 -8.25 9.62 9.87
C TYR A 344 -8.51 10.86 9.01
N ALA A 345 -9.77 11.27 8.92
CA ALA A 345 -10.15 12.55 8.36
C ALA A 345 -10.92 13.39 9.38
N ILE A 346 -10.71 14.70 9.36
CA ILE A 346 -11.55 15.69 10.04
C ILE A 346 -12.41 16.35 8.97
N VAL A 347 -13.68 15.97 8.91
CA VAL A 347 -14.61 16.46 7.90
C VAL A 347 -15.36 17.69 8.44
N PRO A 348 -15.74 18.65 7.58
CA PRO A 348 -16.63 19.74 7.99
C PRO A 348 -17.91 19.22 8.65
N ARG A 349 -18.38 19.89 9.72
CA ARG A 349 -19.63 19.55 10.41
C ARG A 349 -20.84 19.33 9.51
N SER A 350 -20.94 20.07 8.40
CA SER A 350 -22.01 19.92 7.41
C SER A 350 -21.94 18.62 6.60
N LEU A 351 -20.75 18.04 6.43
CA LEU A 351 -20.53 16.76 5.75
C LEU A 351 -20.59 15.55 6.69
N ALA A 352 -20.37 15.73 7.99
CA ALA A 352 -20.31 14.63 8.94
C ALA A 352 -21.52 13.66 8.88
N PRO A 353 -22.79 14.14 8.80
CA PRO A 353 -23.94 13.23 8.70
C PRO A 353 -23.98 12.42 7.38
N ILE A 354 -23.40 12.96 6.30
CA ILE A 354 -23.32 12.26 5.02
C ILE A 354 -22.27 11.15 5.11
N PHE A 355 -21.09 11.47 5.66
CA PHE A 355 -20.05 10.46 5.92
C PHE A 355 -20.57 9.33 6.81
N GLU A 356 -21.26 9.65 7.89
CA GLU A 356 -21.83 8.66 8.80
C GLU A 356 -22.81 7.71 8.10
N ARG A 357 -23.77 8.26 7.33
CA ARG A 357 -24.73 7.43 6.59
C ARG A 357 -24.06 6.56 5.53
N THR A 358 -23.14 7.12 4.75
CA THR A 358 -22.49 6.40 3.66
C THR A 358 -21.57 5.31 4.19
N LEU A 359 -20.72 5.62 5.17
CA LEU A 359 -19.83 4.62 5.77
C LEU A 359 -20.61 3.56 6.52
N GLY A 360 -21.65 3.93 7.28
CA GLY A 360 -22.51 2.97 7.97
C GLY A 360 -23.24 2.01 7.04
N ALA A 361 -23.54 2.42 5.80
CA ALA A 361 -24.20 1.58 4.81
C ALA A 361 -23.24 0.70 3.99
N ALA A 362 -22.02 1.19 3.71
CA ALA A 362 -21.15 0.60 2.69
C ALA A 362 -19.75 0.17 3.18
N ALA A 363 -19.34 0.56 4.39
CA ALA A 363 -18.03 0.25 4.94
C ALA A 363 -18.13 -0.64 6.19
N HIS A 364 -17.14 -1.52 6.36
CA HIS A 364 -17.06 -2.43 7.51
C HIS A 364 -16.26 -1.86 8.70
N GLY A 365 -15.78 -0.62 8.61
CA GLY A 365 -14.92 0.00 9.62
C GLY A 365 -13.50 -0.57 9.65
N VAL A 366 -12.70 -0.06 10.60
CA VAL A 366 -11.28 -0.42 10.77
C VAL A 366 -11.12 -1.34 11.98
N SER A 367 -10.14 -2.25 11.96
CA SER A 367 -9.84 -3.16 13.07
C SER A 367 -9.85 -2.46 14.43
N HIS A 368 -10.75 -2.91 15.31
CA HIS A 368 -10.93 -2.33 16.64
C HIS A 368 -9.65 -2.38 17.49
N ALA A 369 -8.90 -3.49 17.40
CA ALA A 369 -7.68 -3.71 18.17
C ALA A 369 -6.66 -2.59 17.97
N MET A 370 -6.36 -2.27 16.70
CA MET A 370 -5.39 -1.23 16.38
C MET A 370 -5.85 0.14 16.84
N GLN A 371 -7.13 0.45 16.68
CA GLN A 371 -7.70 1.71 17.15
C GLN A 371 -7.59 1.85 18.67
N ALA A 372 -7.93 0.80 19.41
CA ALA A 372 -7.90 0.80 20.87
C ALA A 372 -6.48 0.93 21.42
N ILE A 373 -5.50 0.26 20.81
CA ILE A 373 -4.09 0.36 21.20
C ILE A 373 -3.57 1.77 20.95
N VAL A 374 -3.84 2.36 19.77
CA VAL A 374 -3.44 3.74 19.46
C VAL A 374 -4.11 4.74 20.39
N ALA A 375 -5.41 4.60 20.66
CA ALA A 375 -6.13 5.46 21.59
C ALA A 375 -5.45 5.47 22.97
N LYS A 376 -5.11 4.29 23.51
CA LYS A 376 -4.38 4.20 24.80
C LYS A 376 -2.96 4.75 24.70
N PHE A 377 -2.27 4.53 23.58
CA PHE A 377 -0.93 5.05 23.35
C PHE A 377 -0.90 6.58 23.35
N ILE A 378 -1.95 7.22 22.81
CA ILE A 378 -2.14 8.67 22.86
C ILE A 378 -2.52 9.12 24.28
N ASP A 379 -3.54 8.49 24.87
CA ASP A 379 -4.13 8.92 26.15
C ASP A 379 -3.18 8.77 27.34
N GLU A 380 -2.31 7.76 27.32
CA GLU A 380 -1.26 7.59 28.34
C GLU A 380 -0.02 8.45 28.08
N GLY A 381 -0.03 9.32 27.06
CA GLY A 381 1.04 10.26 26.75
C GLY A 381 2.24 9.68 26.00
N HIS A 382 2.25 8.37 25.72
CA HIS A 382 3.35 7.69 25.02
C HIS A 382 3.53 8.21 23.59
N PHE A 383 2.44 8.57 22.91
CA PHE A 383 2.52 9.14 21.56
C PHE A 383 3.27 10.47 21.53
N SER A 384 2.94 11.38 22.44
CA SER A 384 3.62 12.69 22.52
C SER A 384 5.10 12.54 22.90
N ALA A 385 5.42 11.59 23.80
CA ALA A 385 6.79 11.27 24.15
C ALA A 385 7.57 10.69 22.95
N HIS A 386 6.96 9.78 22.19
CA HIS A 386 7.53 9.21 20.97
C HIS A 386 7.78 10.28 19.91
N LEU A 387 6.79 11.14 19.61
CA LEU A 387 6.93 12.22 18.63
C LEU A 387 8.07 13.19 18.98
N ARG A 388 8.21 13.58 20.26
CA ARG A 388 9.33 14.44 20.70
C ARG A 388 10.67 13.78 20.40
N ARG A 389 10.82 12.51 20.76
CA ARG A 389 12.04 11.74 20.49
C ARG A 389 12.31 11.62 18.99
N MET A 390 11.29 11.29 18.19
CA MET A 390 11.42 11.15 16.74
C MET A 390 11.82 12.47 16.07
N ARG A 391 11.29 13.60 16.55
CA ARG A 391 11.65 14.92 16.03
C ARG A 391 13.14 15.24 16.25
N ASP A 392 13.70 14.88 17.39
CA ASP A 392 15.12 15.07 17.67
C ASP A 392 15.99 14.10 16.84
N LEU A 393 15.56 12.84 16.73
CA LEU A 393 16.23 11.83 15.90
C LEU A 393 16.26 12.22 14.42
N TYR A 394 15.13 12.65 13.86
CA TYR A 394 15.04 13.02 12.45
C TYR A 394 15.75 14.35 12.17
N ARG A 395 15.81 15.27 13.13
CA ARG A 395 16.65 16.47 13.03
C ARG A 395 18.12 16.08 12.85
N ALA A 396 18.65 15.22 13.71
CA ALA A 396 20.04 14.77 13.61
C ALA A 396 20.34 14.04 12.28
N ARG A 397 19.41 13.21 11.82
CA ARG A 397 19.52 12.50 10.52
C ARG A 397 19.48 13.47 9.33
N ARG A 398 18.60 14.46 9.37
CA ARG A 398 18.54 15.54 8.37
C ARG A 398 19.84 16.34 8.35
N ASP A 399 20.32 16.77 9.50
CA ASP A 399 21.54 17.59 9.61
C ASP A 399 22.73 16.82 9.06
N THR A 400 22.83 15.52 9.39
CA THR A 400 23.84 14.63 8.79
C THR A 400 23.72 14.57 7.27
N LEU A 401 22.51 14.44 6.72
CA LEU A 401 22.30 14.42 5.26
C LEU A 401 22.79 15.72 4.62
N LEU A 402 22.42 16.87 5.17
CA LEU A 402 22.76 18.18 4.61
C LEU A 402 24.27 18.43 4.68
N GLU A 403 24.90 18.20 5.84
CA GLU A 403 26.34 18.38 6.04
C GLU A 403 27.17 17.46 5.13
N GLU A 404 26.82 16.18 5.05
CA GLU A 404 27.56 15.23 4.21
C GLU A 404 27.32 15.50 2.72
N SER A 405 26.13 15.97 2.34
CA SER A 405 25.83 16.36 0.95
C SER A 405 26.64 17.56 0.53
N GLU A 406 26.77 18.58 1.38
CA GLU A 406 27.62 19.74 1.11
C GLU A 406 29.09 19.31 0.89
N ARG A 407 29.59 18.38 1.70
CA ARG A 407 30.97 17.88 1.62
C ARG A 407 31.24 17.01 0.39
N HIS A 408 30.27 16.21 -0.04
CA HIS A 408 30.53 15.11 -0.98
C HIS A 408 29.76 15.20 -2.31
N LEU A 409 28.67 15.97 -2.35
CA LEU A 409 27.78 16.11 -3.51
C LEU A 409 27.81 17.51 -4.13
N SER A 410 28.53 18.47 -3.54
CA SER A 410 28.68 19.81 -4.13
C SER A 410 29.20 19.72 -5.58
N GLY A 411 28.49 20.39 -6.49
CA GLY A 411 28.71 20.32 -7.95
C GLY A 411 28.14 19.09 -8.66
N LEU A 412 27.74 18.04 -7.94
CA LEU A 412 27.14 16.81 -8.48
C LEU A 412 25.62 16.76 -8.31
N LEU A 413 25.12 17.29 -7.18
CA LEU A 413 23.70 17.33 -6.82
C LEU A 413 23.46 18.50 -5.85
N ASP A 414 22.53 19.39 -6.19
CA ASP A 414 22.13 20.51 -5.33
C ASP A 414 21.03 20.05 -4.36
N VAL A 415 21.45 19.57 -3.19
CA VAL A 415 20.55 19.11 -2.12
C VAL A 415 19.91 20.31 -1.43
N ARG A 416 18.59 20.42 -1.56
CA ARG A 416 17.83 21.52 -0.98
C ARG A 416 17.70 21.36 0.54
N PRO A 417 17.79 22.44 1.32
CA PRO A 417 17.49 22.39 2.74
C PRO A 417 16.00 22.15 2.97
N THR A 418 15.66 21.49 4.08
CA THR A 418 14.27 21.33 4.54
C THR A 418 14.18 21.57 6.05
N GLU A 419 13.07 22.15 6.51
CA GLU A 419 12.79 22.33 7.93
C GLU A 419 11.70 21.40 8.45
N THR A 420 11.08 20.60 7.60
CA THR A 420 9.94 19.74 7.94
C THR A 420 10.05 18.36 7.29
N GLY A 421 9.19 17.43 7.72
CA GLY A 421 8.97 16.15 7.06
C GLY A 421 10.14 15.18 7.11
N PHE A 422 10.16 14.24 6.16
CA PHE A 422 11.02 13.04 6.18
C PHE A 422 12.05 12.98 5.06
N HIS A 423 11.97 13.92 4.12
CA HIS A 423 12.79 13.93 2.94
C HIS A 423 13.09 15.36 2.49
N THR A 424 14.05 15.45 1.58
CA THR A 424 14.30 16.64 0.77
C THR A 424 14.55 16.20 -0.67
N ILE A 425 14.82 17.14 -1.56
CA ILE A 425 15.21 16.87 -2.95
C ILE A 425 16.67 17.24 -3.19
N GLY A 426 17.30 16.56 -4.15
CA GLY A 426 18.53 16.97 -4.79
C GLY A 426 18.26 17.29 -6.25
N VAL A 427 18.57 18.50 -6.70
CA VAL A 427 18.41 18.92 -8.10
C VAL A 427 19.69 18.54 -8.86
N LEU A 428 19.50 17.89 -10.00
CA LEU A 428 20.61 17.49 -10.87
C LEU A 428 21.06 18.66 -11.75
N PRO A 429 22.37 18.78 -12.05
CA PRO A 429 22.86 19.64 -13.12
C PRO A 429 22.20 19.32 -14.47
N GLU A 430 22.12 20.32 -15.36
CA GLU A 430 21.57 20.16 -16.71
C GLU A 430 22.26 19.03 -17.49
N GLY A 431 21.49 18.35 -18.34
CA GLY A 431 21.97 17.26 -19.19
C GLY A 431 22.11 15.89 -18.48
N ARG A 432 21.85 15.81 -17.18
CA ARG A 432 21.82 14.53 -16.45
C ARG A 432 20.42 13.92 -16.44
N ASP A 433 20.35 12.59 -16.53
CA ASP A 433 19.11 11.81 -16.54
C ASP A 433 18.81 11.19 -15.16
N GLU A 434 17.75 11.66 -14.51
CA GLU A 434 17.32 11.19 -13.18
C GLU A 434 16.92 9.71 -13.16
N LEU A 435 16.38 9.16 -14.26
CA LEU A 435 15.96 7.76 -14.33
C LEU A 435 17.18 6.85 -14.38
N VAL A 436 18.18 7.21 -15.20
CA VAL A 436 19.45 6.47 -15.30
C VAL A 436 20.21 6.51 -13.98
N ILE A 437 20.24 7.68 -13.34
CA ILE A 437 20.90 7.86 -12.04
C ILE A 437 20.17 7.07 -10.95
N ALA A 438 18.84 7.18 -10.84
CA ALA A 438 18.06 6.45 -9.86
C ALA A 438 18.21 4.92 -10.02
N ALA A 439 18.18 4.40 -11.24
CA ALA A 439 18.40 2.98 -11.51
C ALA A 439 19.82 2.52 -11.15
N THR A 440 20.83 3.37 -11.36
CA THR A 440 22.22 3.08 -10.98
C THR A 440 22.40 3.15 -9.47
N ALA A 441 21.77 4.11 -8.79
CA ALA A 441 21.73 4.22 -7.34
C ALA A 441 21.05 3.00 -6.71
N ALA A 442 19.95 2.51 -7.28
CA ALA A 442 19.26 1.29 -6.85
C ALA A 442 20.17 0.05 -6.93
N ARG A 443 20.90 -0.15 -8.03
CA ARG A 443 21.91 -1.22 -8.15
C ARG A 443 23.06 -1.07 -7.16
N ALA A 444 23.38 0.17 -6.81
CA ALA A 444 24.33 0.49 -5.77
C ALA A 444 23.72 0.45 -4.37
N GLY A 445 22.51 -0.10 -4.17
CA GLY A 445 21.83 -0.32 -2.88
C GLY A 445 21.35 0.96 -2.18
N LEU A 446 20.92 1.96 -2.95
CA LEU A 446 20.32 3.21 -2.49
C LEU A 446 18.86 3.31 -2.97
N ALA A 447 17.98 3.92 -2.18
CA ALA A 447 16.54 4.00 -2.46
C ALA A 447 16.08 5.43 -2.82
N THR A 448 16.76 6.08 -3.76
CA THR A 448 16.35 7.39 -4.29
C THR A 448 15.15 7.25 -5.25
N ALA A 449 14.31 8.29 -5.35
CA ALA A 449 13.22 8.33 -6.34
C ALA A 449 13.41 9.52 -7.31
N PRO A 450 13.26 9.33 -8.64
CA PRO A 450 13.33 10.43 -9.61
C PRO A 450 12.19 11.43 -9.39
N LEU A 451 12.45 12.72 -9.59
CA LEU A 451 11.48 13.78 -9.30
C LEU A 451 10.27 13.75 -10.24
N GLY A 452 10.49 13.42 -11.52
CA GLY A 452 9.44 13.23 -12.51
C GLY A 452 8.48 12.08 -12.18
N GLY A 453 8.90 11.12 -11.32
CA GLY A 453 8.00 10.08 -10.80
C GLY A 453 6.83 10.63 -9.95
N PHE A 454 6.93 11.88 -9.52
CA PHE A 454 5.90 12.61 -8.79
C PHE A 454 5.21 13.66 -9.64
N SER A 455 5.40 13.71 -10.95
CA SER A 455 4.74 14.68 -11.81
C SER A 455 3.57 14.06 -12.57
N LEU A 456 2.64 14.91 -13.00
CA LEU A 456 1.54 14.62 -13.92
C LEU A 456 1.85 15.21 -15.30
N GLU A 457 2.58 16.33 -15.35
CA GLU A 457 3.19 16.92 -16.54
C GLU A 457 4.72 16.91 -16.40
N PRO A 458 5.50 16.95 -17.50
CA PRO A 458 6.95 17.07 -17.45
C PRO A 458 7.40 18.26 -16.59
N LEU A 459 8.53 18.10 -15.91
CA LEU A 459 9.15 19.14 -15.09
C LEU A 459 10.32 19.76 -15.84
N ASP A 460 10.54 21.06 -15.64
CA ASP A 460 11.70 21.78 -16.19
C ASP A 460 13.04 21.38 -15.56
N ARG A 461 12.99 20.62 -14.46
CA ARG A 461 14.16 20.20 -13.68
C ARG A 461 14.09 18.72 -13.36
N GLN A 462 15.26 18.10 -13.37
CA GLN A 462 15.43 16.72 -12.95
C GLN A 462 16.08 16.65 -11.57
N GLY A 463 15.78 15.59 -10.83
CA GLY A 463 16.29 15.45 -9.46
C GLY A 463 15.96 14.13 -8.81
N LEU A 464 16.43 14.00 -7.58
CA LEU A 464 16.20 12.83 -6.74
C LEU A 464 15.52 13.26 -5.45
N THR A 465 14.56 12.48 -4.98
CA THR A 465 14.03 12.60 -3.63
C THR A 465 14.91 11.79 -2.68
N LEU A 466 15.31 12.40 -1.57
CA LEU A 466 16.25 11.86 -0.59
C LEU A 466 15.58 11.79 0.78
N GLY A 467 15.15 10.60 1.19
CA GLY A 467 14.64 10.35 2.54
C GLY A 467 15.74 10.26 3.59
N PHE A 468 15.53 10.85 4.76
CA PHE A 468 16.50 10.80 5.87
C PHE A 468 15.92 10.17 7.14
N SER A 469 14.61 9.96 7.22
CA SER A 469 13.97 9.49 8.46
C SER A 469 14.28 8.04 8.80
N ALA A 470 14.42 7.14 7.84
CA ALA A 470 14.32 5.70 8.09
C ALA A 470 15.62 5.02 8.58
N ILE A 471 16.78 5.64 8.39
CA ILE A 471 18.09 5.02 8.64
C ILE A 471 19.00 5.84 9.57
N PRO A 472 19.91 5.21 10.33
CA PRO A 472 20.85 5.93 11.21
C PRO A 472 21.80 6.86 10.45
N SER A 473 22.27 7.93 11.12
CA SER A 473 23.21 8.92 10.55
C SER A 473 24.44 8.30 9.88
N ILE A 474 25.01 7.24 10.45
CA ILE A 474 26.18 6.55 9.85
C ILE A 474 25.86 5.93 8.48
N GLU A 475 24.65 5.41 8.30
CA GLU A 475 24.20 4.87 7.01
C GLU A 475 23.88 5.99 6.02
N ILE A 476 23.45 7.17 6.51
CA ILE A 476 23.27 8.37 5.68
C ILE A 476 24.63 8.81 5.13
N THR A 477 25.66 8.93 5.98
CA THR A 477 27.03 9.26 5.56
C THR A 477 27.55 8.27 4.51
N ARG A 478 27.37 6.95 4.74
CA ARG A 478 27.76 5.91 3.76
C ARG A 478 26.97 6.03 2.46
N GLY A 479 25.67 6.28 2.55
CA GLY A 479 24.76 6.49 1.43
C GLY A 479 25.17 7.66 0.56
N VAL A 480 25.51 8.80 1.19
CA VAL A 480 25.97 10.01 0.49
C VAL A 480 27.26 9.74 -0.29
N LYS A 481 28.23 9.07 0.32
CA LYS A 481 29.49 8.69 -0.37
C LYS A 481 29.25 7.76 -1.56
N ARG A 482 28.36 6.77 -1.41
CA ARG A 482 27.96 5.88 -2.52
C ARG A 482 27.25 6.66 -3.63
N LEU A 483 26.36 7.58 -3.27
CA LEU A 483 25.66 8.43 -4.24
C LEU A 483 26.65 9.32 -5.01
N ALA A 484 27.66 9.88 -4.33
CA ALA A 484 28.73 10.64 -4.98
C ALA A 484 29.49 9.80 -6.02
N THR A 485 29.78 8.53 -5.72
CA THR A 485 30.41 7.60 -6.69
C THR A 485 29.50 7.37 -7.90
N VAL A 486 28.20 7.13 -7.68
CA VAL A 486 27.22 6.95 -8.76
C VAL A 486 27.15 8.20 -9.65
N LEU A 487 27.10 9.38 -9.04
CA LEU A 487 27.03 10.66 -9.74
C LEU A 487 28.34 11.04 -10.45
N ARG A 488 29.52 10.55 -10.03
CA ARG A 488 30.77 10.82 -10.79
C ARG A 488 30.92 9.93 -12.02
N ALA A 489 30.29 8.76 -12.02
CA ALA A 489 30.35 7.80 -13.11
C ALA A 489 29.35 8.08 -14.25
N ARG A 490 28.51 9.11 -14.09
CA ARG A 490 27.44 9.54 -14.98
C ARG A 490 27.46 11.05 -15.09
#